data_AF-A0A7K8G2Z2-F1
#
_entry.id   AF-A0A7K8G2Z2-F1
#
_cell.length_a   1.000
_cell.length_b   1.000
_cell.length_c   1.000
_cell.angle_alpha   90.00
_cell.angle_beta   90.00
_cell.angle_gamma   90.00
#
_symmetry.space_group_name_H-M   'P 1'
#
loop_
_entity.id
_entity.type
_entity.pdbx_description
1 polymer ?
#
loop_
_entity_poly.entity_id
_entity_poly.type
_entity_poly.pdbx_seq_one_letter_code
_entity_poly.pdbx_strand_id
1 'polypeptide(L)'
;EPELRLLLGLLPEAALPALFWVALKRNATACTHEQEPLRGFSWEGVGGGTAPQEVPAALGRWVEEPLHSCLTARCAGLYLAAVAGDGPSWGWKE
;
A
#
# COMPACT_ATOMS: atom_id res chain seq x y z
N GLU A 1 12.92 1.73 4.42
CA GLU A 1 12.46 0.45 3.81
C GLU A 1 13.42 -0.04 2.74
N PRO A 2 14.38 -0.90 3.06
CA PRO A 2 15.26 -1.51 2.06
C PRO A 2 14.49 -2.43 1.08
N GLU A 3 13.46 -3.14 1.53
CA GLU A 3 12.66 -4.07 0.73
C GLU A 3 11.88 -3.36 -0.37
N LEU A 4 11.26 -2.22 -0.04
CA LEU A 4 10.54 -1.42 -1.03
C LEU A 4 11.49 -0.89 -2.10
N ARG A 5 12.69 -0.42 -1.72
CA ARG A 5 13.68 0.05 -2.69
C ARG A 5 14.15 -1.08 -3.61
N LEU A 6 14.33 -2.29 -3.07
CA LEU A 6 14.66 -3.47 -3.87
C LEU A 6 13.53 -3.79 -4.85
N LEU A 7 12.26 -3.82 -4.39
CA LEU A 7 11.11 -4.02 -5.29
C LEU A 7 11.07 -2.97 -6.40
N LEU A 8 11.17 -1.69 -6.07
CA LEU A 8 11.18 -0.61 -7.07
C LEU A 8 12.36 -0.74 -8.06
N GLY A 9 13.53 -1.19 -7.60
CA GLY A 9 14.70 -1.43 -8.44
C GLY A 9 14.57 -2.65 -9.38
N LEU A 10 13.69 -3.60 -9.06
CA LEU A 10 13.39 -4.77 -9.92
C LEU A 10 12.30 -4.46 -10.96
N LEU A 11 11.60 -3.33 -10.83
CA LEU A 11 10.47 -2.95 -11.67
C LEU A 11 10.75 -2.03 -12.88
N PRO A 12 11.99 -1.60 -13.25
CA PRO A 12 12.20 -0.70 -14.39
C PRO A 12 11.87 -1.34 -15.75
N GLU A 13 11.68 -2.66 -15.83
CA GLU A 13 11.15 -3.34 -17.02
C GLU A 13 9.63 -3.49 -17.04
N ALA A 14 8.93 -3.11 -15.96
CA ALA A 14 7.47 -3.16 -15.95
C ALA A 14 6.91 -2.09 -16.89
N ALA A 15 5.94 -2.46 -17.73
CA ALA A 15 5.16 -1.51 -18.50
C ALA A 15 4.35 -0.64 -17.51
N LEU A 16 4.74 0.63 -17.37
CA LEU A 16 4.05 1.59 -16.51
C LEU A 16 2.85 2.22 -17.25
N PRO A 17 1.72 2.48 -16.56
CA PRO A 17 1.48 2.24 -15.15
C PRO A 17 1.22 0.76 -14.81
N ALA A 18 1.61 0.34 -13.61
CA ALA A 18 1.45 -1.04 -13.14
C ALA A 18 0.87 -1.09 -11.71
N LEU A 19 0.06 -2.11 -11.43
CA LEU A 19 -0.48 -2.40 -10.10
C LEU A 19 -0.06 -3.81 -9.67
N PHE A 20 0.67 -3.90 -8.57
CA PHE A 20 1.11 -5.16 -7.99
C PHE A 20 0.30 -5.47 -6.74
N TRP A 21 -0.50 -6.53 -6.80
CA TRP A 21 -1.20 -7.03 -5.62
C TRP A 21 -0.20 -7.53 -4.59
N VAL A 22 -0.37 -7.04 -3.37
CA VAL A 22 0.37 -7.46 -2.20
C VAL A 22 -0.62 -7.89 -1.12
N ALA A 23 -0.14 -8.50 -0.05
CA ALA A 23 -0.98 -8.97 1.05
C ALA A 23 -1.49 -7.82 1.95
N LEU A 24 -1.77 -6.63 1.42
CA LEU A 24 -2.25 -5.49 2.18
C LEU A 24 -3.79 -5.44 2.13
N LYS A 25 -4.44 -5.60 3.28
CA LYS A 25 -5.89 -5.77 3.36
C LYS A 25 -6.49 -5.06 4.57
N ARG A 26 -7.69 -4.53 4.38
CA ARG A 26 -8.61 -4.14 5.45
C ARG A 26 -9.77 -5.13 5.49
N ASN A 27 -9.99 -5.78 6.63
CA ASN A 27 -11.10 -6.73 6.78
C ASN A 27 -12.45 -6.00 6.89
N ALA A 28 -13.55 -6.73 6.65
CA ALA A 28 -14.85 -6.24 7.08
C ALA A 28 -14.79 -5.95 8.60
N THR A 29 -15.49 -4.91 9.06
CA THR A 29 -15.43 -4.33 10.42
C THR A 29 -14.19 -3.52 10.78
N ALA A 30 -13.13 -3.51 9.96
CA ALA A 30 -12.02 -2.56 10.12
C ALA A 30 -12.31 -1.28 9.34
N CYS A 31 -12.25 -0.13 10.02
CA CYS A 31 -12.56 1.18 9.45
C CYS A 31 -11.36 1.81 8.75
N THR A 32 -11.65 2.67 7.78
CA THR A 32 -10.66 3.65 7.29
C THR A 32 -10.38 4.68 8.37
N HIS A 33 -9.09 4.90 8.67
CA HIS A 33 -8.64 5.90 9.63
C HIS A 33 -7.57 6.78 8.98
N GLU A 34 -7.95 7.99 8.52
CA GLU A 34 -7.04 8.92 7.80
C GLU A 34 -5.73 9.21 8.55
N GLN A 35 -5.80 9.24 9.89
CA GLN A 35 -4.68 9.56 10.76
C GLN A 35 -3.70 8.38 10.94
N GLU A 36 -4.10 7.18 10.54
CA GLU A 36 -3.26 5.98 10.64
C GLU A 36 -2.42 5.80 9.36
N PRO A 37 -1.15 5.38 9.45
CA PRO A 37 -0.24 5.28 8.30
C PRO A 37 -0.78 4.47 7.12
N LEU A 38 -1.50 3.37 7.37
CA LEU A 38 -2.09 2.52 6.32
C LEU A 38 -3.61 2.60 6.27
N ARG A 39 -4.24 3.62 6.88
CA ARG A 39 -5.69 3.82 6.78
C ARG A 39 -6.53 2.62 7.24
N GLY A 40 -6.04 1.88 8.24
CA GLY A 40 -6.68 0.67 8.74
C GLY A 40 -6.41 -0.60 7.92
N PHE A 41 -5.60 -0.54 6.87
CA PHE A 41 -5.07 -1.74 6.21
C PHE A 41 -3.95 -2.38 7.03
N SER A 42 -3.80 -3.69 6.88
CA SER A 42 -2.82 -4.53 7.58
C SER A 42 -2.28 -5.59 6.64
N TRP A 43 -1.07 -6.09 6.91
CA TRP A 43 -0.45 -7.16 6.12
C TRP A 43 -1.03 -8.53 6.54
N GLU A 44 -1.60 -9.28 5.62
CA GLU A 44 -2.02 -10.67 5.84
C GLU A 44 -0.79 -11.59 5.98
N GLY A 45 -0.91 -12.64 6.80
CA GLY A 45 0.11 -13.70 6.91
C GLY A 45 1.25 -13.42 7.90
N VAL A 46 1.36 -12.22 8.46
CA VAL A 46 2.16 -11.97 9.66
C VAL A 46 1.36 -12.55 10.83
N GLY A 47 1.81 -13.68 11.38
CA GLY A 47 1.05 -14.49 12.34
C GLY A 47 0.36 -13.66 13.43
N GLY A 48 -0.97 -13.73 13.46
CA GLY A 48 -1.79 -13.31 14.60
C GLY A 48 -1.86 -11.81 14.86
N GLY A 49 -2.59 -11.07 14.02
CA GLY A 49 -3.32 -9.86 14.44
C GLY A 49 -2.50 -8.70 15.02
N THR A 50 -1.18 -8.78 15.05
CA THR A 50 -0.32 -7.68 15.42
C THR A 50 -0.17 -6.81 14.20
N ALA A 51 -0.90 -5.69 14.21
CA ALA A 51 -0.57 -4.54 13.37
C ALA A 51 0.96 -4.37 13.40
N PRO A 52 1.61 -4.07 12.26
CA PRO A 52 3.04 -3.86 12.24
C PRO A 52 3.42 -2.89 13.36
N GLN A 53 4.41 -3.32 14.14
CA GLN A 53 5.20 -2.44 14.98
C GLN A 53 5.59 -1.23 14.13
N GLU A 54 5.02 -0.06 14.45
CA GLU A 54 5.19 1.24 13.80
C GLU A 54 5.41 1.19 12.28
N VAL A 55 4.36 1.42 11.49
CA VAL A 55 4.52 1.60 10.05
C VAL A 55 5.32 2.89 9.80
N PRO A 56 6.49 2.83 9.13
CA PRO A 56 7.24 4.03 8.79
C PRO A 56 6.37 4.99 7.97
N ALA A 57 6.45 6.29 8.27
CA ALA A 57 5.66 7.31 7.57
C ALA A 57 5.85 7.29 6.04
N ALA A 58 7.02 6.86 5.57
CA ALA A 58 7.31 6.65 4.15
C ALA A 58 6.38 5.62 3.48
N LEU A 59 5.97 4.57 4.21
CA LEU A 59 4.98 3.58 3.74
C LEU A 59 3.54 4.08 3.85
N GLY A 60 3.27 5.28 4.36
CA GLY A 60 1.90 5.80 4.47
C GLY A 60 1.35 6.48 3.20
N ARG A 61 2.00 6.25 2.05
CA ARG A 61 1.74 6.98 0.80
C ARG A 61 0.65 6.28 0.00
N TRP A 62 -0.46 6.97 -0.20
CA TRP A 62 -1.57 6.53 -1.05
C TRP A 62 -1.60 7.36 -2.34
N VAL A 63 -1.90 6.72 -3.47
CA VAL A 63 -2.12 7.41 -4.75
C VAL A 63 -3.42 8.20 -4.70
N GLU A 64 -4.44 7.60 -4.09
CA GLU A 64 -5.74 8.19 -3.78
C GLU A 64 -6.19 7.71 -2.39
N GLU A 65 -6.92 8.56 -1.66
CA GLU A 65 -7.38 8.21 -0.33
C GLU A 65 -8.37 7.02 -0.43
N PRO A 66 -8.19 5.95 0.38
CA PRO A 66 -9.09 4.80 0.38
C PRO A 66 -10.54 5.18 0.66
N LEU A 67 -11.46 4.34 0.19
CA LEU A 67 -12.86 4.55 0.47
C LEU A 67 -13.10 4.50 1.98
N HIS A 68 -13.75 5.53 2.53
CA HIS A 68 -14.22 5.55 3.92
C HIS A 68 -15.31 4.49 4.14
N SER A 69 -14.91 3.32 4.64
CA SER A 69 -15.81 2.18 4.87
C SER A 69 -15.33 1.33 6.03
N CYS A 70 -16.28 0.83 6.82
CA CYS A 70 -16.06 -0.16 7.87
C CYS A 70 -16.81 -1.48 7.62
N LEU A 71 -17.53 -1.60 6.49
CA LEU A 71 -18.49 -2.69 6.27
C LEU A 71 -18.00 -3.72 5.26
N THR A 72 -17.08 -3.33 4.39
CA THR A 72 -16.59 -4.17 3.29
C THR A 72 -15.11 -4.43 3.45
N ALA A 73 -14.68 -5.67 3.25
CA ALA A 73 -13.26 -5.97 3.10
C ALA A 73 -12.71 -5.31 1.82
N ARG A 74 -11.48 -4.80 1.90
CA ARG A 74 -10.76 -4.13 0.80
C ARG A 74 -9.31 -4.61 0.76
N CYS A 75 -8.76 -4.71 -0.44
CA CYS A 75 -7.35 -5.01 -0.66
C CYS A 75 -6.67 -3.77 -1.23
N ALA A 76 -5.36 -3.67 -1.10
CA ALA A 76 -4.58 -2.62 -1.74
C ALA A 76 -3.35 -3.20 -2.44
N GLY A 77 -2.98 -2.58 -3.55
CA GLY A 77 -1.79 -2.93 -4.32
C GLY A 77 -0.76 -1.79 -4.32
N LEU A 78 0.48 -2.15 -4.62
CA LEU A 78 1.53 -1.19 -4.94
C LEU A 78 1.32 -0.69 -6.37
N TYR A 79 0.92 0.56 -6.51
CA TYR A 79 0.77 1.21 -7.80
C TYR A 79 2.05 1.95 -8.17
N LEU A 80 2.50 1.77 -9.41
CA LEU A 80 3.60 2.48 -10.03
C LEU A 80 3.09 3.30 -11.21
N ALA A 81 3.39 4.60 -11.20
CA ALA A 81 3.11 5.50 -12.31
C ALA A 81 4.41 5.90 -13.02
N ALA A 82 4.34 6.10 -14.34
CA ALA A 82 5.40 6.76 -15.09
C ALA A 82 5.34 8.26 -14.80
N VAL A 83 6.37 8.82 -14.15
CA VAL A 83 6.54 10.27 -14.05
C VAL A 83 7.60 10.69 -15.06
N ALA A 84 7.31 11.75 -15.83
CA ALA A 84 8.30 12.35 -16.71
C ALA A 84 9.41 13.01 -15.88
N GLY A 85 10.60 12.40 -15.88
CA GLY A 85 11.84 13.06 -15.46
C GLY A 85 12.41 12.69 -14.07
N ASP A 86 11.67 12.01 -13.18
CA ASP A 86 12.11 11.79 -11.78
C ASP A 86 11.94 10.35 -11.27
N GLY A 87 11.86 9.37 -12.18
CA GLY A 87 11.65 7.96 -11.86
C GLY A 87 10.17 7.59 -11.62
N PRO A 88 9.85 6.31 -11.39
CA PRO A 88 8.47 5.87 -11.16
C PRO A 88 7.93 6.41 -9.82
N SER A 89 6.82 7.15 -9.85
CA SER A 89 6.09 7.49 -8.61
C SER A 89 5.34 6.27 -8.12
N TRP A 90 5.42 5.98 -6.84
CA TRP A 90 4.74 4.85 -6.22
C TRP A 90 3.82 5.28 -5.08
N GLY A 91 2.79 4.48 -4.83
CA GLY A 91 1.90 4.58 -3.68
C GLY A 91 0.95 3.40 -3.59
N TRP A 92 0.20 3.30 -2.50
CA TRP A 92 -0.88 2.32 -2.36
C TRP A 92 -2.11 2.74 -3.14
N LYS A 93 -2.79 1.75 -3.72
CA LYS A 93 -4.08 1.91 -4.39
C LYS A 93 -5.03 0.81 -3.96
N GLU A 94 -6.22 1.19 -3.52
CA GLU A 94 -7.34 0.27 -3.21
C GLU A 94 -7.90 -0.37 -4.49
#